data_AF-A0A146MFX5-F1
#
_entry.id   AF-A0A146MFX5-F1
#
_cell.length_a   1.000
_cell.length_b   1.000
_cell.length_c   1.000
_cell.angle_alpha   90.00
_cell.angle_beta   90.00
_cell.angle_gamma   90.00
#
_symmetry.space_group_name_H-M   'P 1'
#
loop_
_entity.id
_entity.type
_entity.pdbx_description
1 polymer ?
#
loop_
_entity_poly.entity_id
_entity_poly.type
_entity_poly.pdbx_seq_one_letter_code
_entity_poly.pdbx_strand_id
1 'polypeptide(L)'
;MLEDFYPAAEKILTDIVHIIQKDPKLKTVEIIPRTTNANKSPVHHEEHSLGLESWCIQPVYCHAYQCVMNLRQNKQKSRDLNRLNTLLVGVLMINPDITTFWN
;
A
#
# COMPACT_ATOMS: atom_id res chain seq x y z
N MET A 1 -9.31 4.50 -19.69
CA MET A 1 -9.16 3.03 -19.66
C MET A 1 -9.44 2.61 -18.23
N LEU A 2 -10.53 1.88 -18.02
CA LEU A 2 -10.93 1.30 -16.72
C LEU A 2 -10.23 -0.06 -16.58
N GLU A 3 -8.95 -0.07 -16.25
CA GLU A 3 -8.21 -1.31 -15.95
C GLU A 3 -7.23 -1.06 -14.79
N ASP A 4 -7.76 -0.78 -13.59
CA ASP A 4 -6.92 -0.60 -12.39
C ASP A 4 -7.36 -1.49 -11.22
N PHE A 5 -8.15 -2.55 -11.48
CA PHE A 5 -8.41 -3.55 -10.45
C PHE A 5 -7.22 -4.51 -10.38
N TYR A 6 -6.27 -4.20 -9.51
CA TYR A 6 -5.20 -5.12 -9.16
C TYR A 6 -5.64 -5.99 -7.97
N PRO A 7 -6.02 -7.27 -8.18
CA PRO A 7 -6.73 -8.05 -7.14
C PRO A 7 -5.91 -8.27 -5.87
N ALA A 8 -4.58 -8.26 -6.00
CA ALA A 8 -3.67 -8.44 -4.87
C ALA A 8 -3.34 -7.14 -4.13
N ALA A 9 -3.82 -5.97 -4.59
CA ALA A 9 -3.51 -4.68 -3.97
C ALA A 9 -3.91 -4.63 -2.48
N GLU A 10 -5.14 -5.03 -2.17
CA GLU A 10 -5.64 -5.05 -0.78
C GLU A 10 -4.80 -5.96 0.12
N LYS A 11 -4.39 -7.12 -0.41
CA LYS A 11 -3.52 -8.05 0.33
C LYS A 11 -2.14 -7.44 0.58
N ILE A 12 -1.51 -6.84 -0.44
CA ILE A 12 -0.18 -6.23 -0.32
C ILE A 12 -0.20 -5.07 0.68
N LEU A 13 -1.20 -4.19 0.64
CA LEU A 13 -1.34 -3.09 1.59
C LEU A 13 -1.52 -3.62 3.02
N THR A 14 -2.30 -4.69 3.16
CA THR A 14 -2.49 -5.38 4.44
C THR A 14 -1.18 -5.98 4.94
N ASP A 15 -0.41 -6.63 4.08
CA ASP A 15 0.89 -7.23 4.43
C ASP A 15 1.91 -6.16 4.87
N ILE A 16 1.95 -5.01 4.18
CA ILE A 16 2.78 -3.84 4.56
C ILE A 16 2.43 -3.38 5.99
N VAL A 17 1.14 -3.14 6.25
CA VAL A 17 0.68 -2.67 7.57
C VAL A 17 0.97 -3.69 8.67
N HIS A 18 0.78 -4.98 8.40
CA HIS A 18 1.12 -6.04 9.35
C HIS A 18 2.61 -6.06 9.70
N ILE A 19 3.51 -5.86 8.73
CA ILE A 19 4.96 -5.80 8.99
C ILE A 19 5.29 -4.63 9.90
N ILE A 20 4.73 -3.44 9.62
CA ILE A 20 4.94 -2.24 10.44
C ILE A 20 4.46 -2.46 11.88
N GLN A 21 3.30 -3.11 12.05
CA GLN A 21 2.76 -3.41 13.38
C GLN A 21 3.56 -4.50 14.12
N LYS A 22 4.07 -5.49 13.39
CA LYS A 22 4.82 -6.62 13.94
C LYS A 22 6.24 -6.24 14.32
N ASP A 23 6.86 -5.33 13.57
CA ASP A 23 8.25 -4.92 13.76
C ASP A 23 8.36 -3.43 14.12
N PRO A 24 8.31 -3.09 15.43
CA PRO A 24 8.43 -1.71 15.88
C PRO A 24 9.85 -1.13 15.68
N LYS A 25 10.82 -1.95 15.26
CA LYS A 25 12.20 -1.52 15.00
C LYS A 25 12.47 -1.27 13.52
N LEU A 26 11.44 -1.30 12.66
CA LEU A 26 11.56 -1.06 11.23
C LEU A 26 12.32 0.25 10.95
N LYS A 27 13.35 0.18 10.10
CA LYS A 27 14.29 1.27 9.83
C LYS A 27 14.14 1.85 8.43
N THR A 28 14.00 0.99 7.42
CA THR A 28 13.97 1.40 6.01
C THR A 28 12.81 0.77 5.27
N VAL A 29 12.34 1.50 4.25
CA VAL A 29 11.42 1.01 3.23
C VAL A 29 12.14 1.16 1.89
N GLU A 30 12.26 0.06 1.15
CA GLU A 30 13.10 -0.03 -0.03
C GLU A 30 12.33 -0.60 -1.22
N ILE A 31 12.62 -0.08 -2.41
CA ILE A 31 12.06 -0.61 -3.67
C ILE A 31 13.09 -1.55 -4.29
N ILE A 32 12.72 -2.82 -4.44
CA ILE A 32 13.58 -3.87 -4.99
C ILE A 32 13.31 -3.96 -6.50
N PRO A 33 14.32 -3.73 -7.37
CA PRO A 33 14.14 -3.82 -8.81
C PRO A 33 13.76 -5.25 -9.24
N ARG A 34 12.56 -5.41 -9.78
CA ARG A 34 12.06 -6.67 -10.32
C ARG A 34 10.91 -6.45 -11.30
N THR A 35 10.93 -7.21 -12.38
CA THR A 35 10.01 -7.02 -13.52
C THR A 35 8.80 -7.96 -13.51
N THR A 36 8.85 -9.09 -12.79
CA THR A 36 7.77 -10.09 -12.79
C THR A 36 7.45 -10.61 -11.39
N ASN A 37 6.19 -11.02 -11.21
CA ASN A 37 5.62 -11.38 -9.91
C ASN A 37 5.88 -12.83 -9.48
N ALA A 38 6.31 -13.74 -10.38
CA ALA A 38 6.67 -15.14 -10.11
C ALA A 38 5.72 -15.90 -9.15
N ASN A 39 4.45 -15.50 -9.07
CA ASN A 39 3.46 -15.95 -8.07
C ASN A 39 3.94 -15.90 -6.60
N LYS A 40 4.82 -14.95 -6.27
CA LYS A 40 5.30 -14.69 -4.90
C LYS A 40 4.77 -13.34 -4.41
N SER A 41 4.72 -13.18 -3.09
CA SER A 41 4.45 -11.86 -2.50
C SER A 41 5.56 -10.88 -2.90
N PRO A 42 5.24 -9.66 -3.35
CA PRO A 42 6.23 -8.61 -3.57
C PRO A 42 6.75 -7.98 -2.28
N VAL A 43 6.18 -8.35 -1.13
CA VAL A 43 6.50 -7.76 0.17
C VAL A 43 7.54 -8.64 0.87
N HIS A 44 8.67 -8.02 1.19
CA HIS A 44 9.82 -8.65 1.85
C HIS A 44 10.07 -7.97 3.19
N HIS A 45 10.45 -8.74 4.21
CA HIS A 45 10.82 -8.23 5.52
C HIS A 45 12.07 -8.96 6.01
N GLU A 46 13.18 -8.22 6.11
CA GLU A 46 14.49 -8.76 6.50
C GLU A 46 15.24 -7.69 7.32
N GLU A 47 15.88 -8.08 8.42
CA GLU A 47 16.73 -7.20 9.26
C GLU A 47 16.14 -5.81 9.63
N HIS A 48 14.83 -5.74 9.88
CA HIS A 48 14.10 -4.50 10.14
C HIS A 48 13.97 -3.56 8.92
N SER A 49 14.04 -4.12 7.71
CA SER A 49 13.82 -3.41 6.45
C SER A 49 12.59 -3.99 5.74
N LEU A 50 11.73 -3.13 5.21
CA LEU A 50 10.58 -3.50 4.39
C LEU A 50 10.93 -3.32 2.91
N GLY A 51 11.00 -4.41 2.16
CA GLY A 51 11.24 -4.39 0.72
C GLY A 51 9.96 -4.54 -0.09
N LEU A 52 9.79 -3.75 -1.14
CA LEU A 52 8.70 -3.88 -2.10
C LEU A 52 9.23 -4.06 -3.52
N GLU A 53 8.83 -5.14 -4.19
CA GLU A 53 9.23 -5.37 -5.58
C GLU A 53 8.62 -4.31 -6.53
N SER A 54 9.45 -3.72 -7.39
CA SER A 54 9.08 -2.54 -8.19
C SER A 54 7.84 -2.72 -9.08
N TRP A 55 7.57 -3.95 -9.54
CA TRP A 55 6.42 -4.23 -10.39
C TRP A 55 5.07 -4.03 -9.67
N CYS A 56 5.02 -4.11 -8.33
CA CYS A 56 3.77 -3.94 -7.60
C CYS A 56 3.46 -2.47 -7.27
N ILE A 57 4.46 -1.59 -7.33
CA ILE A 57 4.36 -0.20 -6.86
C ILE A 57 3.24 0.56 -7.55
N GLN A 58 3.28 0.65 -8.88
CA GLN A 58 2.27 1.38 -9.66
C GLN A 58 0.85 0.82 -9.46
N PRO A 59 0.56 -0.48 -9.67
CA PRO A 59 -0.80 -0.98 -9.53
C PRO A 59 -1.35 -0.90 -8.10
N VAL A 60 -0.52 -1.13 -7.07
CA VAL A 60 -0.93 -1.01 -5.66
C VAL A 60 -1.24 0.44 -5.31
N TYR A 61 -0.36 1.37 -5.73
CA TYR A 61 -0.55 2.79 -5.50
C TYR A 61 -1.82 3.32 -6.19
N CYS A 62 -2.03 3.00 -7.47
CA CYS A 62 -3.22 3.42 -8.22
C CYS A 62 -4.51 2.93 -7.55
N HIS A 63 -4.57 1.65 -7.16
CA HIS A 63 -5.73 1.07 -6.47
C HIS A 63 -6.06 1.83 -5.18
N ALA A 64 -5.06 2.03 -4.34
CA ALA A 64 -5.26 2.67 -3.05
C ALA A 64 -5.59 4.18 -3.19
N TYR A 65 -4.94 4.89 -4.12
CA TYR A 65 -5.28 6.27 -4.46
C TYR A 65 -6.74 6.39 -4.88
N GLN A 66 -7.21 5.54 -5.79
CA GLN A 66 -8.61 5.53 -6.25
C GLN A 66 -9.57 5.25 -5.08
N CYS A 67 -9.26 4.27 -4.23
CA CYS A 67 -10.07 3.96 -3.06
C CYS A 67 -10.20 5.16 -2.10
N VAL A 68 -9.08 5.81 -1.74
CA VAL A 68 -9.08 6.95 -0.83
C VAL A 68 -9.81 8.15 -1.42
N MET A 69 -9.58 8.46 -2.70
CA MET A 69 -10.28 9.56 -3.38
C MET A 69 -11.79 9.32 -3.48
N ASN A 70 -12.21 8.08 -3.76
CA ASN A 70 -13.62 7.71 -3.78
C ASN A 70 -14.27 7.84 -2.40
N LEU A 71 -13.58 7.46 -1.32
CA LEU A 71 -14.06 7.64 0.05
C LEU A 71 -14.16 9.12 0.45
N ARG A 72 -13.21 9.95 -0.03
CA ARG A 72 -13.21 11.39 0.22
C ARG A 72 -14.39 12.10 -0.45
N GLN A 73 -14.71 11.71 -1.69
CA GLN A 73 -15.85 12.26 -2.43
C GLN A 73 -17.20 11.80 -1.84
N ASN A 74 -17.28 10.54 -1.40
CA ASN A 74 -18.50 9.96 -0.85
C ASN A 74 -18.63 10.18 0.67
N LYS A 75 -18.97 11.42 1.08
CA LYS A 75 -19.08 11.83 2.50
C LYS A 75 -20.12 11.06 3.34
N GLN A 76 -21.03 10.30 2.71
CA GLN A 76 -22.25 9.76 3.33
C GLN A 76 -22.21 8.25 3.67
N LYS A 77 -21.17 7.50 3.28
CA LYS A 77 -21.09 6.05 3.58
C LYS A 77 -20.33 5.82 4.87
N SER A 78 -20.84 4.91 5.71
CA SER A 78 -20.10 4.35 6.85
C SER A 78 -18.68 4.02 6.42
N ARG A 79 -17.71 4.73 6.98
CA ARG A 79 -16.30 4.55 6.64
C ARG A 79 -15.80 3.38 7.46
N ASP A 80 -15.42 2.30 6.79
CA ASP A 80 -14.56 1.30 7.41
C ASP A 80 -13.22 1.95 7.72
N LEU A 81 -13.08 2.43 8.96
CA LEU A 81 -11.90 3.15 9.43
C LEU A 81 -10.66 2.25 9.41
N ASN A 82 -10.82 0.94 9.62
CA ASN A 82 -9.70 0.01 9.57
C ASN A 82 -9.18 -0.12 8.14
N ARG A 83 -10.08 -0.29 7.17
CA ARG A 83 -9.69 -0.32 5.76
C ARG A 83 -9.08 1.01 5.32
N LEU A 84 -9.66 2.15 5.70
CA LEU A 84 -9.09 3.46 5.39
C LEU A 84 -7.68 3.61 5.97
N ASN A 85 -7.45 3.19 7.21
CA ASN A 85 -6.14 3.24 7.83
C ASN A 85 -5.12 2.36 7.07
N THR A 86 -5.50 1.14 6.68
CA THR A 86 -4.66 0.26 5.85
C THR A 86 -4.29 0.91 4.51
N LEU A 87 -5.27 1.53 3.83
CA LEU A 87 -5.04 2.23 2.57
C LEU A 87 -4.08 3.42 2.75
N LEU A 88 -4.30 4.26 3.76
CA LEU A 88 -3.49 5.46 4.00
C LEU A 88 -2.05 5.10 4.38
N VAL A 89 -1.87 4.21 5.37
CA VAL A 89 -0.54 3.76 5.80
C VAL A 89 0.20 3.10 4.64
N GLY A 90 -0.44 2.16 3.93
CA GLY A 90 0.21 1.47 2.83
C GLY A 90 0.65 2.40 1.69
N VAL A 91 -0.14 3.42 1.35
CA VAL A 91 0.23 4.40 0.31
C VAL A 91 1.31 5.35 0.78
N LEU A 92 1.26 5.83 2.02
CA LEU A 92 2.29 6.72 2.57
C LEU A 92 3.66 6.06 2.65
N MET A 93 3.71 4.73 2.83
CA MET A 93 4.97 3.97 2.74
C MET A 93 5.53 3.91 1.31
N ILE A 94 4.67 3.95 0.30
CA ILE A 94 5.08 3.94 -1.12
C ILE A 94 5.46 5.34 -1.59
N ASN A 95 4.66 6.36 -1.20
CA ASN A 95 4.89 7.75 -1.56
C ASN A 95 4.47 8.68 -0.41
N PRO A 96 5.43 9.16 0.41
CA PRO A 96 5.14 10.01 1.56
C PRO A 96 4.82 11.47 1.19
N ASP A 97 5.08 11.91 -0.05
CA ASP A 97 4.99 13.32 -0.44
C ASP A 97 3.56 13.81 -0.70
N ILE A 98 2.57 12.92 -0.57
CA ILE A 98 1.18 13.23 -0.91
C ILE A 98 0.46 13.78 0.31
N THR A 99 0.39 15.12 0.37
CA THR A 99 -0.23 15.85 1.49
C THR A 99 -1.68 15.42 1.76
N THR A 100 -2.45 15.09 0.73
CA THR A 100 -3.86 14.69 0.89
C THR A 100 -4.04 13.42 1.72
N PHE A 101 -3.04 12.55 1.81
CA PHE A 101 -3.10 11.34 2.63
C PHE A 101 -2.70 11.55 4.08
N TRP A 102 -2.05 12.68 4.38
CA TRP A 102 -1.76 13.11 5.75
C TRP A 102 -2.92 13.90 6.39
N ASN A 103 -3.73 14.59 5.57
CA ASN A 103 -4.85 15.43 5.99
C ASN A 103 -6.13 14.63 6.28
#